data_AF-R9JTU9-F1
#
_entry.id   AF-R9JTU9-F1
#
_cell.length_a   1.000
_cell.length_b   1.000
_cell.length_c   1.000
_cell.angle_alpha   90.00
_cell.angle_beta   90.00
_cell.angle_gamma   90.00
#
_symmetry.space_group_name_H-M   'P 1'
#
loop_
_entity.id
_entity.type
_entity.pdbx_description
1 polymer ?
#
loop_
_entity_poly.entity_id
_entity_poly.type
_entity_poly.pdbx_seq_one_letter_code
_entity_poly.pdbx_strand_id
1 'polypeptide(L)'
;MGGENDRTKLFDSELKVMNVLWKEGVVPAKRVAEVLNKELGWNKNTTYTLIKRCMKKEAIERSEPNFMCRALVSQEEVQEAETNELIDKVYDGSADKLFAALLGRKRLTAGQIERLRQIVEEES
;
A
#
# COMPACT_ATOMS: atom_id res chain seq x y z
N MET A 1 -6.30 17.56 16.07
CA MET A 1 -5.29 16.52 15.78
C MET A 1 -5.98 15.53 14.87
N GLY A 2 -5.60 15.41 13.59
CA GLY A 2 -6.37 14.60 12.64
C GLY A 2 -5.79 14.52 11.23
N GLY A 3 -4.46 14.50 11.10
CA GLY A 3 -3.78 14.49 9.80
C GLY A 3 -3.10 13.16 9.42
N GLU A 4 -2.78 12.29 10.37
CA GLU A 4 -1.95 11.11 10.10
C GLU A 4 -2.66 9.99 9.31
N ASN A 5 -3.99 9.92 9.38
CA ASN A 5 -4.72 8.77 8.81
C ASN A 5 -5.12 8.92 7.34
N ASP A 6 -4.92 10.08 6.70
CA ASP A 6 -5.29 10.29 5.29
C ASP A 6 -4.13 9.94 4.33
N ARG A 7 -2.88 10.13 4.77
CA ARG A 7 -1.67 9.84 3.97
C ARG A 7 -1.40 8.35 3.76
N THR A 8 -1.85 7.51 4.68
CA THR A 8 -1.69 6.05 4.62
C THR A 8 -2.89 5.36 3.96
N LYS A 9 -4.02 6.05 3.76
CA LYS A 9 -5.21 5.51 3.08
C LYS A 9 -5.12 5.68 1.57
N LEU A 10 -4.52 4.70 0.91
CA LEU A 10 -4.39 4.68 -0.54
C LEU A 10 -5.36 3.66 -1.14
N PHE A 11 -6.10 4.05 -2.17
CA PHE A 11 -6.91 3.11 -2.94
C PHE A 11 -6.01 2.21 -3.79
N ASP A 12 -6.51 1.04 -4.21
CA ASP A 12 -5.83 0.12 -5.13
C ASP A 12 -5.10 0.82 -6.28
N SER A 13 -5.75 1.82 -6.89
CA SER A 13 -5.16 2.56 -8.02
C SER A 13 -4.01 3.49 -7.60
N GLU A 14 -4.10 4.09 -6.42
CA GLU A 14 -3.07 4.96 -5.84
C GLU A 14 -1.88 4.12 -5.34
N LEU A 15 -2.16 2.95 -4.75
CA LEU A 15 -1.17 1.95 -4.39
C LEU A 15 -0.35 1.51 -5.61
N LYS A 16 -0.95 1.36 -6.80
CA LYS A 16 -0.17 1.06 -8.02
C LYS A 16 0.84 2.16 -8.34
N VAL A 17 0.44 3.42 -8.22
CA VAL A 17 1.34 4.58 -8.41
C VAL A 17 2.47 4.56 -7.36
N MET A 18 2.12 4.34 -6.10
CA MET A 18 3.11 4.30 -5.01
C MET A 18 4.06 3.12 -5.12
N ASN A 19 3.60 1.95 -5.57
CA ASN A 19 4.46 0.79 -5.85
C ASN A 19 5.57 1.13 -6.85
N VAL A 20 5.27 1.91 -7.90
CA VAL A 20 6.30 2.37 -8.85
C VAL A 20 7.30 3.28 -8.15
N LEU A 21 6.85 4.18 -7.27
CA LEU A 21 7.73 5.06 -6.50
C LEU A 21 8.55 4.32 -5.44
N TRP A 22 8.01 3.29 -4.79
CA TRP A 22 8.78 2.46 -3.86
C TRP A 22 9.83 1.63 -4.59
N LYS A 23 9.52 1.17 -5.81
CA LYS A 23 10.42 0.35 -6.63
C LYS A 23 11.51 1.17 -7.33
N GLU A 24 11.17 2.30 -7.93
CA GLU A 24 12.14 3.15 -8.66
C GLU A 24 12.68 4.32 -7.83
N GLY A 25 12.11 4.60 -6.65
CA GLY A 25 12.50 5.71 -5.80
C GLY A 25 11.95 7.05 -6.28
N VAL A 26 12.83 8.07 -6.31
CA VAL A 26 12.45 9.43 -6.72
C VAL A 26 12.53 9.53 -8.24
N VAL A 27 11.37 9.59 -8.90
CA VAL A 27 11.27 9.60 -10.37
C VAL A 27 10.26 10.64 -10.86
N PRO A 28 10.42 11.19 -12.07
CA PRO A 28 9.47 12.18 -12.59
C PRO A 28 8.10 11.55 -12.85
N ALA A 29 7.02 12.34 -12.73
CA ALA A 29 5.65 11.88 -12.97
C ALA A 29 5.46 11.21 -14.36
N LYS A 30 6.23 11.66 -15.35
CA LYS A 30 6.27 11.06 -16.69
C LYS A 30 6.76 9.61 -16.66
N ARG A 31 7.79 9.32 -15.86
CA ARG A 31 8.36 7.96 -15.71
C ARG A 31 7.34 7.04 -15.07
N VAL A 32 6.66 7.50 -14.03
CA VAL A 32 5.56 6.76 -13.39
C VAL A 32 4.46 6.41 -14.40
N ALA A 33 4.07 7.37 -15.25
CA ALA A 33 3.09 7.13 -16.29
C ALA A 33 3.57 6.15 -17.37
N GLU A 34 4.86 6.16 -17.72
CA GLU A 34 5.43 5.18 -18.66
C GLU A 34 5.44 3.77 -18.08
N VAL A 35 5.81 3.61 -16.80
CA VAL A 35 5.81 2.30 -16.11
C VAL A 35 4.39 1.76 -16.00
N LEU A 36 3.43 2.56 -15.54
CA LEU A 36 2.03 2.13 -15.42
C LEU A 36 1.35 1.90 -16.77
N ASN A 37 1.75 2.63 -17.81
CA ASN A 37 1.30 2.33 -19.17
C ASN A 37 1.80 0.97 -19.64
N LYS A 38 3.06 0.62 -19.33
CA LYS A 38 3.65 -0.67 -19.71
C LYS A 38 3.10 -1.84 -18.89
N GLU A 39 2.88 -1.67 -17.60
CA GLU A 39 2.41 -2.74 -16.71
C GLU A 39 0.88 -2.92 -16.72
N LEU A 40 0.13 -1.82 -16.79
CA LEU A 40 -1.34 -1.82 -16.63
C LEU A 40 -2.09 -1.28 -17.85
N GLY A 41 -1.40 -0.78 -18.88
CA GLY A 41 -2.05 -0.15 -20.04
C GLY A 41 -2.67 1.21 -19.73
N TRP A 42 -2.37 1.83 -18.59
CA TRP A 42 -2.99 3.10 -18.20
C TRP A 42 -2.51 4.25 -19.06
N ASN A 43 -3.43 5.13 -19.46
CA ASN A 43 -3.07 6.35 -20.15
C ASN A 43 -2.42 7.35 -19.17
N LYS A 44 -1.71 8.33 -19.73
CA LYS A 44 -1.01 9.36 -18.96
C LYS A 44 -1.98 10.14 -18.06
N ASN A 45 -3.16 10.52 -18.56
CA ASN A 45 -4.15 11.29 -17.81
C ASN A 45 -4.65 10.57 -16.55
N THR A 46 -4.89 9.27 -16.62
CA THR A 46 -5.27 8.44 -15.46
C THR A 46 -4.17 8.50 -14.41
N THR A 47 -2.91 8.28 -14.82
CA THR A 47 -1.77 8.34 -13.91
C THR A 47 -1.61 9.72 -13.27
N TYR A 48 -1.66 10.81 -14.05
CA TYR A 48 -1.57 12.17 -13.52
C TYR A 48 -2.70 12.50 -12.54
N THR A 49 -3.90 12.00 -12.80
CA THR A 49 -5.05 12.18 -11.89
C THR A 49 -4.82 11.46 -10.57
N LEU A 50 -4.28 10.24 -10.61
CA LEU A 50 -3.94 9.47 -9.41
C LEU A 50 -2.78 10.12 -8.64
N ILE A 51 -1.70 10.53 -9.32
CA ILE A 51 -0.60 11.27 -8.69
C ILE A 51 -1.12 12.52 -7.98
N LYS A 52 -2.00 13.31 -8.62
CA LYS A 52 -2.61 14.48 -7.98
C LYS A 52 -3.43 14.13 -6.75
N ARG A 53 -4.14 12.99 -6.75
CA ARG A 53 -4.88 12.52 -5.56
C ARG A 53 -3.93 12.10 -4.45
N CYS A 54 -2.89 11.33 -4.75
CA CYS A 54 -1.86 10.96 -3.78
C CYS A 54 -1.14 12.18 -3.20
N MET A 55 -0.87 13.21 -4.02
CA MET A 55 -0.32 14.48 -3.55
C MET A 55 -1.30 15.22 -2.62
N LYS A 56 -2.60 15.20 -2.93
CA LYS A 56 -3.64 15.80 -2.08
C LYS A 56 -3.73 15.12 -0.71
N LYS A 57 -3.42 13.82 -0.65
CA LYS A 57 -3.33 13.02 0.57
C LYS A 57 -1.99 13.15 1.29
N GLU A 58 -1.06 13.97 0.78
CA GLU A 58 0.30 14.10 1.33
C GLU A 58 1.08 12.75 1.36
N ALA A 59 0.70 11.81 0.49
CA ALA A 59 1.39 10.52 0.34
C ALA A 59 2.57 10.58 -0.64
N ILE A 60 2.53 11.54 -1.57
CA ILE A 60 3.59 11.80 -2.55
C ILE A 60 3.97 13.28 -2.48
N GLU A 61 5.27 13.56 -2.43
CA GLU A 61 5.83 14.88 -2.60
C GLU A 61 6.27 15.10 -4.04
N ARG A 62 6.07 16.32 -4.55
CA ARG A 62 6.63 16.76 -5.82
C ARG A 62 7.74 17.79 -5.57
N SER A 63 8.90 17.56 -6.17
CA SER A 63 10.01 18.52 -6.21
C SER A 63 10.22 19.08 -7.62
N GLU A 64 10.77 20.29 -7.69
CA GLU A 64 11.22 20.94 -8.92
C GLU A 64 12.75 21.06 -8.93
N PRO A 65 13.38 21.07 -10.12
CA PRO A 65 12.81 21.02 -11.48
C PRO A 65 12.33 19.62 -11.91
N ASN A 66 11.49 19.53 -12.96
CA ASN A 66 11.01 18.29 -13.63
C ASN A 66 9.89 17.47 -12.98
N PHE A 67 9.15 17.99 -11.99
CA PHE A 67 8.04 17.25 -11.37
C PHE A 67 8.48 15.88 -10.82
N MET A 68 9.57 15.87 -10.06
CA MET A 68 10.10 14.67 -9.42
C MET A 68 9.12 14.24 -8.33
N CYS A 69 8.59 13.03 -8.42
CA CYS A 69 7.69 12.46 -7.44
C CYS A 69 8.47 11.59 -6.46
N ARG A 70 8.24 11.79 -5.17
CA ARG A 70 8.82 11.00 -4.08
C ARG A 70 7.69 10.47 -3.19
N ALA A 71 7.76 9.19 -2.84
CA ALA A 71 6.89 8.63 -1.81
C ALA A 71 7.24 9.23 -0.43
N LEU A 72 6.25 9.80 0.26
CA LEU A 72 6.39 10.29 1.64
C LEU A 72 6.03 9.23 2.68
N VAL A 73 5.23 8.24 2.28
CA VAL A 73 4.86 7.08 3.09
C VAL A 73 5.57 5.84 2.57
N SER A 74 6.01 4.98 3.47
CA SER A 74 6.59 3.68 3.13
C SER A 74 5.50 2.65 2.80
N GLN A 75 5.88 1.59 2.09
CA GLN A 75 4.98 0.48 1.81
C GLN A 75 4.48 -0.19 3.09
N GLU A 76 5.38 -0.34 4.06
CA GLU A 76 5.10 -0.97 5.35
C GLU A 76 4.09 -0.15 6.15
N GLU A 77 4.26 1.18 6.25
CA GLU A 77 3.29 2.06 6.93
C GLU A 77 1.87 1.95 6.33
N VAL A 78 1.77 1.91 5.00
CA VAL A 78 0.47 1.78 4.32
C VAL A 78 -0.14 0.41 4.58
N GLN A 79 0.65 -0.66 4.45
CA GLN A 79 0.18 -2.03 4.70
C GLN A 79 -0.24 -2.26 6.14
N GLU A 80 0.52 -1.73 7.11
CA GLU A 80 0.21 -1.84 8.52
C GLU A 80 -1.08 -1.08 8.86
N ALA A 81 -1.22 0.16 8.36
CA ALA A 81 -2.43 0.95 8.56
C ALA A 81 -3.68 0.27 7.96
N GLU A 82 -3.59 -0.24 6.72
CA GLU A 82 -4.70 -0.98 6.09
C GLU A 82 -5.03 -2.28 6.84
N THR A 83 -4.01 -3.00 7.29
CA THR A 83 -4.20 -4.27 8.02
C THR A 83 -4.87 -4.03 9.36
N ASN A 84 -4.40 -3.03 10.12
CA ASN A 84 -5.02 -2.64 11.39
C ASN A 84 -6.46 -2.18 11.18
N GLU A 85 -6.73 -1.35 10.18
CA GLU A 85 -8.08 -0.87 9.90
C GLU A 85 -9.01 -2.00 9.44
N LEU A 86 -8.50 -2.98 8.68
CA LEU A 86 -9.26 -4.16 8.27
C LEU A 86 -9.55 -5.07 9.47
N ILE A 87 -8.59 -5.31 10.36
CA ILE A 87 -8.80 -6.08 11.60
C ILE A 87 -9.85 -5.40 12.47
N ASP A 88 -9.72 -4.10 12.68
CA ASP A 88 -10.64 -3.32 13.51
C ASP A 88 -12.05 -3.34 12.93
N LYS A 89 -12.20 -3.08 11.62
CA LYS A 89 -13.50 -2.91 10.96
C LYS A 89 -14.21 -4.22 10.61
N VAL A 90 -13.47 -5.25 10.20
CA VAL A 90 -14.05 -6.51 9.71
C VAL A 90 -14.09 -7.57 10.80
N TYR A 91 -13.14 -7.53 11.73
CA TYR A 91 -12.99 -8.54 12.77
C TYR A 91 -13.14 -7.97 14.19
N ASP A 92 -13.62 -6.73 14.33
CA ASP A 92 -13.92 -6.09 15.61
C ASP A 92 -12.68 -6.03 16.52
N GLY A 93 -11.52 -5.75 15.92
CA GLY A 93 -10.22 -5.71 16.60
C GLY A 93 -9.61 -7.08 16.92
N SER A 94 -10.30 -8.18 16.62
CA SER A 94 -9.86 -9.54 16.94
C SER A 94 -8.99 -10.13 15.84
N ALA A 95 -7.66 -10.02 15.98
CA ALA A 95 -6.70 -10.71 15.10
C ALA A 95 -6.94 -12.23 15.10
N ASP A 96 -7.34 -12.81 16.23
CA ASP A 96 -7.74 -14.21 16.38
C ASP A 96 -8.89 -14.62 15.44
N LYS A 97 -9.89 -13.75 15.23
CA LYS A 97 -10.98 -14.01 14.28
C LYS A 97 -10.52 -13.94 12.82
N LEU A 98 -9.58 -13.04 12.49
CA LEU A 98 -8.95 -13.00 11.17
C LEU A 98 -8.21 -14.32 10.89
N PHE A 99 -7.39 -14.79 11.84
CA PHE A 99 -6.69 -16.07 11.72
C PHE A 99 -7.66 -17.25 11.64
N ALA A 100 -8.70 -17.28 12.46
CA ALA A 100 -9.74 -18.31 12.41
C ALA A 100 -10.46 -18.34 11.04
N ALA A 101 -10.75 -17.17 10.44
CA ALA A 101 -11.38 -17.09 9.12
C ALA A 101 -10.45 -17.56 7.99
N LEU A 102 -9.15 -17.24 8.08
CA LEU A 102 -8.13 -17.69 7.12
C LEU A 102 -7.87 -19.20 7.20
N LEU A 103 -7.75 -19.73 8.43
CA LEU A 103 -7.54 -21.16 8.70
C LEU A 103 -8.80 -21.98 8.37
N GLY A 104 -9.98 -21.49 8.74
CA GLY A 104 -11.27 -22.15 8.52
C GLY A 104 -11.62 -22.32 7.04
N ARG A 105 -11.13 -21.45 6.15
CA ARG A 105 -11.34 -21.56 4.70
C ARG A 105 -10.31 -22.44 3.98
N LYS A 106 -9.39 -23.12 4.69
CA LYS A 106 -8.29 -23.93 4.10
C LYS A 106 -7.52 -23.19 2.98
N ARG A 107 -7.41 -21.87 3.06
CA ARG A 107 -6.65 -21.07 2.08
C ARG A 107 -5.14 -21.13 2.32
N LEU A 108 -4.72 -21.68 3.45
CA LEU A 108 -3.34 -21.82 3.85
C LEU A 108 -2.90 -23.28 3.71
N THR A 109 -1.76 -23.48 3.06
CA THR A 109 -1.08 -24.77 2.99
C THR A 109 -0.41 -25.10 4.31
N ALA A 110 -0.10 -26.38 4.56
CA ALA A 110 0.60 -26.81 5.78
C ALA A 110 1.92 -26.04 6.00
N GLY A 111 2.68 -25.75 4.93
CA GLY A 111 3.92 -24.97 5.02
C GLY A 111 3.72 -23.46 5.26
N GLN A 112 2.53 -22.92 5.05
CA GLN A 112 2.20 -21.54 5.46
C GLN A 112 1.75 -21.49 6.92
N ILE A 113 1.06 -22.53 7.39
CA ILE A 113 0.70 -22.68 8.81
C ILE A 113 1.96 -22.81 9.66
N GLU A 114 2.95 -23.58 9.20
CA GLU A 114 4.21 -23.74 9.94
C GLU A 114 5.01 -22.45 10.02
N ARG A 115 5.08 -21.68 8.91
CA ARG A 115 5.71 -20.35 8.93
C ARG A 115 5.02 -19.38 9.88
N LEU A 116 3.68 -19.42 9.94
CA LEU A 116 2.93 -18.60 10.89
C LEU A 116 3.20 -19.01 12.34
N ARG A 117 3.32 -20.31 12.63
CA ARG A 117 3.73 -20.78 13.96
C ARG A 117 5.11 -20.26 14.35
N GLN A 118 6.08 -20.33 13.44
CA GLN A 118 7.43 -19.83 13.70
C GLN A 118 7.45 -18.33 14.01
N ILE A 119 6.70 -17.52 13.25
CA ILE A 119 6.62 -16.07 13.51
C ILE A 119 6.03 -15.78 14.89
N VAL A 120 4.97 -16.51 15.30
CA VAL A 120 4.34 -16.33 16.63
C VAL A 120 5.28 -16.77 17.75
N GLU A 121 6.09 -17.80 17.52
CA GLU A 121 7.06 -18.33 18.49
C GLU A 121 8.30 -17.43 18.61
N GLU A 122 8.69 -16.72 17.54
CA GLU A 122 9.77 -15.72 17.55
C GLU A 122 9.39 -14.41 18.26
N GLU A 123 8.11 -14.07 18.32
CA GLU A 123 7.59 -12.85 18.99
C GLU A 123 7.13 -13.09 20.45
N SER A 124 7.29 -14.32 20.97
CA SER A 124 6.87 -14.72 22.34
C SER A 124 8.01 -14.76 23.37
#